data_AF-A0A356IER2-F1
#
_entry.id   AF-A0A356IER2-F1
#
_cell.length_a   1.000
_cell.length_b   1.000
_cell.length_c   1.000
_cell.angle_alpha   90.00
_cell.angle_beta   90.00
_cell.angle_gamma   90.00
#
_symmetry.space_group_name_H-M   'P 1'
#
loop_
_entity.id
_entity.type
_entity.pdbx_description
1 polymer ?
#
loop_
_entity_poly.entity_id
_entity_poly.type
_entity_poly.pdbx_seq_one_letter_code
_entity_poly.pdbx_strand_id
1 'polypeptide(L)'
;MDSILEMPFTQVQRKLGLKRAVVLGRPKSSALGWYFRQAAIDGMVDPFFLEILINPEVLPFERPYVVAHEWAHLAGYADEAEASFVGWLICQTGGVATQYSGWLQLFTQLLGHLPAEQRVSLTGSLGDGPRSDLQAISTRVSQATPFIRRRSARIYDRFLKANRVSEGIASYGGVVDLVLGIEFGR
;
A
#
# COMPACT_ATOMS: atom_id res chain seq x y z
N MET A 1 -14.64 -7.41 -9.34
CA MET A 1 -14.62 -6.44 -8.23
C MET A 1 -13.92 -7.16 -7.10
N ASP A 2 -12.93 -6.56 -6.45
CA ASP A 2 -12.29 -7.15 -5.27
C ASP A 2 -13.28 -7.03 -4.10
N SER A 3 -14.33 -7.85 -4.15
CA SER A 3 -15.55 -7.75 -3.32
C SER A 3 -15.27 -7.85 -1.83
N ILE A 4 -14.13 -8.45 -1.47
CA ILE A 4 -13.69 -8.63 -0.08
C ILE A 4 -13.36 -7.30 0.62
N LEU A 5 -13.14 -6.20 -0.13
CA LEU A 5 -12.76 -4.90 0.42
C LEU A 5 -13.88 -3.86 0.42
N GLU A 6 -14.97 -4.04 -0.35
CA GLU A 6 -15.99 -3.00 -0.55
C GLU A 6 -16.74 -2.64 0.76
N MET A 7 -17.12 -3.68 1.51
CA MET A 7 -17.75 -3.54 2.82
C MET A 7 -16.79 -2.93 3.85
N PRO A 8 -15.56 -3.46 4.04
CA PRO A 8 -14.55 -2.84 4.90
C PRO A 8 -14.26 -1.39 4.56
N PHE A 9 -14.11 -1.06 3.27
CA PHE A 9 -13.92 0.29 2.78
C PHE A 9 -15.06 1.20 3.25
N THR A 10 -16.29 0.84 2.94
CA THR A 10 -17.49 1.63 3.31
C THR A 10 -17.60 1.83 4.82
N GLN A 11 -17.21 0.84 5.62
CA GLN A 11 -17.20 0.96 7.08
C GLN A 11 -16.13 1.95 7.57
N VAL A 12 -14.91 1.87 7.05
CA VAL A 12 -13.82 2.79 7.40
C VAL A 12 -14.14 4.22 7.00
N GLN A 13 -14.63 4.45 5.77
CA GLN A 13 -14.99 5.80 5.32
C GLN A 13 -16.06 6.45 6.22
N ARG A 14 -17.06 5.67 6.67
CA ARG A 14 -18.07 6.14 7.64
C ARG A 14 -17.46 6.47 8.99
N LYS A 15 -16.56 5.63 9.51
CA LYS A 15 -15.86 5.89 10.78
C LYS A 15 -15.00 7.17 10.71
N LEU A 16 -14.38 7.44 9.57
CA LEU A 16 -13.58 8.64 9.32
C LEU A 16 -14.43 9.88 8.99
N GLY A 17 -15.76 9.78 9.04
CA GLY A 17 -16.67 10.91 8.89
C GLY A 17 -16.87 11.41 7.45
N LEU A 18 -16.46 10.63 6.44
CA LEU A 18 -16.67 10.99 5.04
C LEU A 18 -18.16 10.89 4.70
N LYS A 19 -18.75 12.05 4.36
CA LYS A 19 -20.17 12.21 4.05
C LYS A 19 -20.52 11.90 2.60
N ARG A 20 -19.52 11.83 1.72
CA ARG A 20 -19.70 11.61 0.28
C ARG A 20 -19.42 10.16 -0.09
N ALA A 21 -20.29 9.57 -0.89
CA ALA A 21 -20.04 8.25 -1.47
C ALA A 21 -18.83 8.32 -2.41
N VAL A 22 -17.82 7.49 -2.15
CA VAL A 22 -16.68 7.30 -3.04
C VAL A 22 -17.04 6.23 -4.06
N VAL A 23 -16.84 6.51 -5.34
CA VAL A 23 -17.02 5.51 -6.39
C VAL A 23 -15.76 4.68 -6.45
N LEU A 24 -15.88 3.39 -6.11
CA LEU A 24 -14.76 2.46 -6.16
C LEU A 24 -14.35 2.23 -7.62
N GLY A 25 -13.09 2.53 -7.94
CA GLY A 25 -12.49 2.14 -9.21
C GLY A 25 -12.31 0.63 -9.26
N ARG A 26 -12.68 -0.02 -10.37
CA ARG A 26 -12.33 -1.42 -10.61
C ARG A 26 -10.83 -1.50 -10.89
N PRO A 27 -10.03 -2.23 -10.09
CA PRO A 27 -8.62 -2.40 -10.40
C PRO A 27 -8.43 -3.07 -11.75
N LYS A 28 -7.64 -2.45 -12.62
CA LYS A 28 -7.31 -2.97 -13.94
C LYS A 28 -5.86 -3.45 -13.95
N SER A 29 -5.62 -4.56 -14.62
CA SER A 29 -4.26 -4.99 -14.92
C SER A 29 -3.66 -4.00 -15.92
N SER A 30 -2.52 -3.42 -15.58
CA SER A 30 -1.87 -2.45 -16.45
C SER A 30 -1.29 -3.10 -17.70
N ALA A 31 -1.59 -2.57 -18.89
CA ALA A 31 -0.86 -2.90 -20.12
C ALA A 31 0.62 -2.46 -20.06
N LEU A 32 0.96 -1.59 -19.09
CA LEU A 32 2.32 -1.19 -18.74
C LEU A 32 2.93 -2.07 -17.64
N GLY A 33 2.45 -3.31 -17.47
CA GLY A 33 2.93 -4.23 -16.44
C GLY A 33 4.45 -4.40 -16.42
N TRP A 34 5.08 -4.41 -17.60
CA TRP A 34 6.55 -4.41 -17.71
C TRP A 34 7.18 -3.18 -17.03
N TYR A 35 6.65 -1.98 -17.28
CA TYR A 35 7.15 -0.75 -16.65
C TYR A 35 6.94 -0.77 -15.13
N PHE A 36 5.77 -1.21 -14.66
CA PHE A 36 5.44 -1.30 -13.23
C PHE A 36 6.41 -2.23 -12.51
N ARG A 37 6.69 -3.41 -13.08
CA ARG A 37 7.74 -4.31 -12.60
C ARG A 37 9.10 -3.63 -12.56
N GLN A 38 9.52 -3.02 -13.66
CA GLN A 38 10.84 -2.38 -13.73
C GLN A 38 11.00 -1.20 -12.76
N ALA A 39 9.89 -0.52 -12.44
CA ALA A 39 9.84 0.61 -11.54
C ALA A 39 9.61 0.22 -10.06
N ALA A 40 9.30 -1.06 -9.78
CA ALA A 40 8.82 -1.51 -8.47
C ALA A 40 7.59 -0.73 -7.97
N ILE A 41 6.63 -0.51 -8.88
CA ILE A 41 5.33 0.09 -8.58
C ILE A 41 4.31 -1.05 -8.49
N ASP A 42 3.64 -1.17 -7.35
CA ASP A 42 2.67 -2.25 -7.10
C ASP A 42 1.24 -1.83 -7.46
N GLY A 43 0.90 -0.58 -7.21
CA GLY A 43 -0.35 0.08 -7.59
C GLY A 43 -0.12 1.53 -7.98
N MET A 44 -1.08 2.11 -8.71
CA MET A 44 -1.13 3.54 -9.00
C MET A 44 -2.56 3.95 -9.37
N VAL A 45 -3.05 5.04 -8.79
CA VAL A 45 -4.17 5.81 -9.33
C VAL A 45 -3.67 6.65 -10.51
N ASP A 46 -4.25 6.43 -11.69
CA ASP A 46 -4.02 7.27 -12.87
C ASP A 46 -4.50 8.70 -12.58
N PRO A 47 -3.62 9.72 -12.64
CA PRO A 47 -3.97 11.08 -12.23
C PRO A 47 -4.89 11.81 -13.22
N PHE A 48 -5.10 11.27 -14.43
CA PHE A 48 -5.95 11.87 -15.46
C PHE A 48 -7.30 11.17 -15.56
N PHE A 49 -7.32 9.85 -15.48
CA PHE A 49 -8.51 9.04 -15.69
C PHE A 49 -9.13 8.50 -14.39
N LEU A 50 -8.45 8.66 -13.25
CA LEU A 50 -8.86 8.15 -11.93
C LEU A 50 -9.12 6.64 -11.95
N GLU A 51 -8.33 5.92 -12.75
CA GLU A 51 -8.35 4.47 -12.83
C GLU A 51 -7.27 3.88 -11.94
N ILE A 52 -7.57 2.74 -11.30
CA ILE A 52 -6.58 2.02 -10.50
C ILE A 52 -5.85 1.03 -11.40
N LEU A 53 -4.55 1.20 -11.51
CA LEU A 53 -3.66 0.31 -12.22
C LEU A 53 -2.90 -0.53 -11.21
N ILE A 54 -3.04 -1.85 -11.30
CA ILE A 54 -2.30 -2.79 -10.45
C ILE A 54 -1.27 -3.52 -11.29
N ASN A 55 -0.08 -3.68 -10.72
CA ASN A 55 0.95 -4.53 -11.29
C ASN A 55 0.46 -6.00 -11.29
N PRO A 56 0.36 -6.66 -12.46
CA PRO A 56 -0.15 -8.03 -12.54
C PRO A 56 0.73 -9.06 -11.82
N GLU A 57 1.97 -8.71 -11.47
CA GLU A 57 2.89 -9.59 -10.74
C GLU A 57 2.71 -9.51 -9.20
N VAL A 58 1.89 -8.58 -8.68
CA VAL A 58 1.59 -8.48 -7.24
C VAL A 58 1.00 -9.80 -6.74
N LEU A 59 1.56 -10.32 -5.65
CA LEU A 59 1.18 -11.64 -5.14
C LEU A 59 -0.24 -11.59 -4.52
N PRO A 60 -1.00 -12.70 -4.53
CA PRO A 60 -2.37 -12.71 -4.04
C PRO A 60 -2.55 -12.21 -2.60
N PHE A 61 -1.56 -12.42 -1.74
CA PHE A 61 -1.58 -11.97 -0.35
C PHE A 61 -1.13 -10.50 -0.16
N GLU A 62 -0.48 -9.89 -1.15
CA GLU A 62 -0.16 -8.45 -1.16
C GLU A 62 -1.35 -7.63 -1.68
N ARG A 63 -2.06 -8.19 -2.66
CA ARG A 63 -3.09 -7.51 -3.45
C ARG A 63 -4.15 -6.78 -2.60
N PRO A 64 -4.72 -7.35 -1.51
CA PRO A 64 -5.74 -6.65 -0.75
C PRO A 64 -5.28 -5.30 -0.20
N TYR A 65 -4.08 -5.24 0.38
CA TYR A 65 -3.54 -3.97 0.88
C TYR A 65 -3.28 -2.99 -0.26
N VAL A 66 -2.65 -3.43 -1.36
CA VAL A 66 -2.34 -2.55 -2.50
C VAL A 66 -3.63 -1.92 -3.03
N VAL A 67 -4.69 -2.71 -3.22
CA VAL A 67 -5.98 -2.17 -3.68
C VAL A 67 -6.61 -1.22 -2.66
N ALA A 68 -6.53 -1.55 -1.36
CA ALA A 68 -7.07 -0.68 -0.31
C ALA A 68 -6.35 0.67 -0.23
N HIS A 69 -5.03 0.70 -0.42
CA HIS A 69 -4.21 1.90 -0.50
C HIS A 69 -4.60 2.77 -1.71
N GLU A 70 -4.73 2.19 -2.91
CA GLU A 70 -5.18 2.94 -4.09
C GLU A 70 -6.63 3.44 -3.94
N TRP A 71 -7.51 2.69 -3.25
CA TRP A 71 -8.85 3.16 -2.90
C TRP A 71 -8.83 4.32 -1.91
N ALA A 72 -7.86 4.39 -1.01
CA ALA A 72 -7.67 5.56 -0.16
C ALA A 72 -7.29 6.78 -1.00
N HIS A 73 -6.39 6.64 -1.97
CA HIS A 73 -6.09 7.72 -2.91
C HIS A 73 -7.33 8.18 -3.70
N LEU A 74 -8.15 7.25 -4.20
CA LEU A 74 -9.42 7.59 -4.86
C LEU A 74 -10.42 8.30 -3.93
N ALA A 75 -10.38 7.99 -2.63
CA ALA A 75 -11.19 8.66 -1.62
C ALA A 75 -10.69 10.08 -1.26
N GLY A 76 -9.54 10.49 -1.79
CA GLY A 76 -8.97 11.82 -1.62
C GLY A 76 -7.88 11.92 -0.56
N TYR A 77 -7.41 10.79 -0.01
CA TYR A 77 -6.22 10.76 0.85
C TYR A 77 -4.98 10.87 -0.04
N ALA A 78 -4.52 12.10 -0.30
CA ALA A 78 -3.43 12.37 -1.21
C ALA A 78 -2.05 12.08 -0.62
N ASP A 79 -1.91 12.18 0.71
CA ASP A 79 -0.67 11.84 1.40
C ASP A 79 -0.48 10.31 1.49
N GLU A 80 0.73 9.84 1.24
CA GLU A 80 1.05 8.40 1.21
C GLU A 80 0.97 7.75 2.60
N ALA A 81 1.29 8.48 3.67
CA ALA A 81 1.15 7.98 5.04
C ALA A 81 -0.33 7.80 5.39
N GLU A 82 -1.15 8.81 5.10
CA GLU A 82 -2.59 8.75 5.30
C GLU A 82 -3.24 7.65 4.46
N ALA A 83 -2.89 7.56 3.17
CA ALA A 83 -3.40 6.52 2.28
C ALA A 83 -2.98 5.12 2.74
N SER A 84 -1.73 4.96 3.18
CA SER A 84 -1.23 3.71 3.77
C SER A 84 -1.98 3.34 5.04
N PHE A 85 -2.20 4.31 5.93
CA PHE A 85 -2.93 4.11 7.18
C PHE A 85 -4.40 3.74 6.93
N VAL A 86 -5.09 4.45 6.04
CA VAL A 86 -6.46 4.15 5.66
C VAL A 86 -6.54 2.78 4.98
N GLY A 87 -5.62 2.46 4.07
CA GLY A 87 -5.50 1.15 3.43
C GLY A 87 -5.35 0.03 4.47
N TRP A 88 -4.51 0.24 5.48
CA TRP A 88 -4.37 -0.68 6.60
C TRP A 88 -5.66 -0.83 7.40
N LEU A 89 -6.33 0.27 7.79
CA LEU A 89 -7.62 0.22 8.51
C LEU A 89 -8.70 -0.56 7.74
N ILE A 90 -8.74 -0.40 6.41
CA ILE A 90 -9.66 -1.15 5.53
C ILE A 90 -9.35 -2.64 5.64
N CYS A 91 -8.07 -3.01 5.53
CA CYS A 91 -7.63 -4.40 5.70
C CYS A 91 -8.02 -4.98 7.07
N GLN A 92 -7.85 -4.21 8.14
CA GLN A 92 -8.18 -4.64 9.52
C GLN A 92 -9.68 -4.86 9.74
N THR A 93 -10.52 -4.12 9.02
CA THR A 93 -11.98 -4.21 9.09
C THR A 93 -12.54 -5.39 8.26
N GLY A 94 -11.70 -6.03 7.43
CA GLY A 94 -12.09 -7.18 6.62
C GLY A 94 -11.85 -8.53 7.28
N GLY A 95 -11.79 -9.58 6.46
CA GLY A 95 -11.56 -10.96 6.90
C GLY A 95 -10.08 -11.31 7.05
N VAL A 96 -9.79 -12.56 7.41
CA VAL A 96 -8.42 -13.05 7.69
C VAL A 96 -7.43 -12.74 6.56
N ALA A 97 -7.84 -12.90 5.29
CA ALA A 97 -6.97 -12.63 4.15
C ALA A 97 -6.60 -11.14 3.99
N THR A 98 -7.55 -10.23 4.24
CA THR A 98 -7.28 -8.78 4.14
C THR A 98 -6.45 -8.30 5.33
N GLN A 99 -6.75 -8.80 6.53
CA GLN A 99 -5.98 -8.54 7.75
C GLN A 99 -4.53 -9.00 7.59
N TYR A 100 -4.34 -10.22 7.06
CA TYR A 100 -3.02 -10.74 6.78
C TYR A 100 -2.24 -9.82 5.83
N SER A 101 -2.86 -9.42 4.72
CA SER A 101 -2.26 -8.49 3.75
C SER A 101 -1.85 -7.16 4.40
N GLY A 102 -2.74 -6.57 5.22
CA GLY A 102 -2.46 -5.33 5.94
C GLY A 102 -1.32 -5.46 6.94
N TRP A 103 -1.29 -6.53 7.73
CA TRP A 103 -0.20 -6.79 8.68
C TRP A 103 1.13 -7.04 7.98
N LEU A 104 1.13 -7.80 6.88
CA LEU A 104 2.33 -8.10 6.12
C LEU A 104 2.95 -6.82 5.57
N GLN A 105 2.13 -5.91 5.03
CA GLN A 105 2.61 -4.61 4.57
C GLN A 105 3.12 -3.72 5.70
N LEU A 106 2.36 -3.61 6.80
CA LEU A 106 2.79 -2.79 7.93
C LEU A 106 4.13 -3.30 8.50
N PHE A 107 4.30 -4.63 8.53
CA PHE A 107 5.55 -5.25 8.96
C PHE A 107 6.72 -4.90 8.02
N THR A 108 6.54 -4.94 6.69
CA THR A 108 7.61 -4.55 5.75
C THR A 108 7.98 -3.07 5.87
N GLN A 109 6.99 -2.20 6.09
CA GLN A 109 7.22 -0.78 6.36
C GLN A 109 8.02 -0.60 7.66
N LEU A 110 7.58 -1.23 8.75
CA LEU A 110 8.30 -1.21 10.04
C LEU A 110 9.75 -1.66 9.89
N LEU A 111 10.00 -2.77 9.19
CA LEU A 111 11.36 -3.25 8.94
C LEU A 111 12.22 -2.17 8.26
N GLY A 112 11.66 -1.38 7.35
CA GLY A 112 12.36 -0.28 6.68
C GLY A 112 12.93 0.78 7.62
N HIS A 113 12.37 0.92 8.83
CA HIS A 113 12.83 1.86 9.86
C HIS A 113 13.84 1.26 10.84
N LEU A 114 14.11 -0.04 10.76
CA LEU A 114 14.95 -0.74 11.74
C LEU A 114 16.38 -1.00 11.24
N PRO A 115 17.36 -1.00 12.15
CA PRO A 115 18.72 -1.45 11.84
C PRO A 115 18.74 -2.88 11.26
N ALA A 116 19.75 -3.19 10.44
CA ALA A 116 19.85 -4.49 9.76
C ALA A 116 19.79 -5.70 10.72
N GLU A 117 20.46 -5.63 11.86
CA GLU A 117 20.46 -6.70 12.87
C GLU A 117 19.07 -6.97 13.43
N GLN A 118 18.31 -5.91 13.73
CA GLN A 118 16.95 -6.01 14.24
C GLN A 118 16.00 -6.56 13.18
N ARG A 119 16.18 -6.16 11.91
CA ARG A 119 15.39 -6.73 10.80
C ARG A 119 15.56 -8.24 10.68
N VAL A 120 16.80 -8.74 10.78
CA VAL A 120 17.10 -10.18 10.74
C VAL A 120 16.46 -10.90 11.91
N SER A 121 16.62 -10.38 13.12
CA SER A 121 16.03 -10.96 14.33
C SER A 121 14.50 -11.06 14.25
N LEU A 122 13.82 -9.97 13.89
CA LEU A 122 12.36 -9.93 13.79
C LEU A 122 11.82 -10.84 12.68
N THR A 123 12.44 -10.82 11.50
CA THR A 123 12.06 -11.72 10.40
C THR A 123 12.29 -13.20 10.77
N GLY A 124 13.34 -13.47 11.56
CA GLY A 124 13.61 -14.80 12.10
C GLY A 124 12.52 -15.31 13.06
N SER A 125 11.88 -14.41 13.81
CA SER A 125 10.83 -14.75 14.77
C SER A 125 9.47 -15.09 14.15
N LEU A 126 9.26 -14.79 12.87
CA LEU A 126 8.03 -15.11 12.15
C LEU A 126 7.88 -16.63 11.93
N GLY A 127 6.64 -17.09 11.82
CA GLY A 127 6.34 -18.45 11.35
C GLY A 127 6.74 -18.64 9.87
N ASP A 128 6.78 -19.91 9.43
CA ASP A 128 7.26 -20.25 8.08
C ASP A 128 6.43 -19.63 6.96
N GLY A 129 5.10 -19.52 7.13
CA GLY A 129 4.21 -18.88 6.15
C GLY A 129 4.58 -17.41 5.87
N PRO A 130 4.48 -16.50 6.85
CA PRO A 130 4.85 -15.10 6.67
C PRO A 130 6.29 -14.90 6.22
N ARG A 131 7.23 -15.72 6.72
CA ARG A 131 8.63 -15.65 6.29
C ARG A 131 8.78 -16.01 4.80
N SER A 132 8.11 -17.06 4.33
CA SER A 132 8.12 -17.44 2.92
C SER A 132 7.47 -16.38 2.03
N ASP A 133 6.39 -15.77 2.50
CA ASP A 133 5.70 -14.71 1.76
C ASP A 133 6.59 -13.46 1.63
N LEU A 134 7.25 -13.04 2.71
CA LEU A 134 8.24 -11.95 2.66
C LEU A 134 9.39 -12.24 1.70
N GLN A 135 9.85 -13.49 1.65
CA GLN A 135 10.87 -13.90 0.70
C GLN A 135 10.36 -13.82 -0.74
N ALA A 136 9.12 -14.27 -1.01
CA ALA A 136 8.51 -14.18 -2.33
C ALA A 136 8.34 -12.72 -2.78
N ILE A 137 7.94 -11.82 -1.88
CA ILE A 137 7.88 -10.37 -2.13
C ILE A 137 9.27 -9.85 -2.48
N SER A 138 10.29 -10.17 -1.67
CA SER A 138 11.67 -9.73 -1.91
C SER A 138 12.18 -10.22 -3.26
N THR A 139 11.90 -11.48 -3.63
CA THR A 139 12.26 -12.05 -4.92
C THR A 139 11.58 -11.28 -6.06
N ARG A 140 10.27 -11.03 -5.96
CA ARG A 140 9.51 -10.25 -6.96
C ARG A 140 10.11 -8.85 -7.14
N VAL A 141 10.27 -8.10 -6.04
CA VAL A 141 10.78 -6.72 -6.05
C VAL A 141 12.23 -6.64 -6.55
N SER A 142 13.06 -7.66 -6.31
CA SER A 142 14.45 -7.71 -6.78
C SER A 142 14.59 -7.75 -8.30
N GLN A 143 13.51 -8.09 -9.03
CA GLN A 143 13.49 -8.13 -10.49
C GLN A 143 13.36 -6.73 -11.12
N ALA A 144 13.16 -5.67 -10.31
CA ALA A 144 13.09 -4.31 -10.77
C ALA A 144 14.47 -3.77 -11.18
N THR A 145 14.54 -2.98 -12.25
CA THR A 145 15.78 -2.32 -12.66
C THR A 145 16.06 -1.10 -11.76
N PRO A 146 17.20 -1.04 -11.03
CA PRO A 146 17.47 0.04 -10.08
C PRO A 146 17.46 1.44 -10.71
N PHE A 147 17.87 1.55 -11.98
CA PHE A 147 17.84 2.82 -12.72
C PHE A 147 16.41 3.31 -12.98
N ILE A 148 15.53 2.42 -13.44
CA ILE A 148 14.13 2.73 -13.76
C ILE A 148 13.40 3.09 -12.46
N ARG A 149 13.49 2.25 -11.42
CA ARG A 149 12.94 2.54 -10.08
C ARG A 149 13.32 3.92 -9.56
N ARG A 150 14.61 4.28 -9.56
CA ARG A 150 15.09 5.59 -9.08
C ARG A 150 14.60 6.78 -9.92
N ARG A 151 14.35 6.58 -11.22
CA ARG A 151 13.79 7.65 -12.07
C ARG A 151 12.29 7.79 -11.82
N SER A 152 11.56 6.68 -11.77
CA SER A 152 10.12 6.68 -11.51
C SER A 152 9.81 7.33 -10.16
N ALA A 153 10.53 6.95 -9.09
CA ALA A 153 10.38 7.56 -7.77
C ALA A 153 10.63 9.08 -7.81
N ARG A 154 11.66 9.56 -8.52
CA ARG A 154 11.93 11.01 -8.64
C ARG A 154 10.85 11.77 -9.40
N ILE A 155 10.27 11.17 -10.44
CA ILE A 155 9.20 11.80 -11.23
C ILE A 155 7.94 11.88 -10.37
N TYR A 156 7.60 10.78 -9.68
CA TYR A 156 6.42 10.70 -8.84
C TYR A 156 6.51 11.63 -7.62
N ASP A 157 7.65 11.69 -6.94
CA ASP A 157 7.90 12.64 -5.83
C ASP A 157 7.70 14.10 -6.26
N ARG A 158 8.16 14.47 -7.47
CA ARG A 158 7.93 15.80 -8.03
C ARG A 158 6.47 16.08 -8.33
N PHE A 159 5.74 15.08 -8.84
CA PHE A 159 4.31 15.19 -9.09
C PHE A 159 3.55 15.42 -7.77
N LEU A 160 3.84 14.63 -6.73
CA LEU A 160 3.23 14.77 -5.40
C LEU A 160 3.47 16.17 -4.80
N LYS A 161 4.72 16.63 -4.83
CA LYS A 161 5.09 17.97 -4.33
C LYS A 161 4.42 19.10 -5.11
N ALA A 162 4.28 18.96 -6.43
CA ALA A 162 3.54 19.92 -7.25
C ALA A 162 2.04 19.95 -6.90
N ASN A 163 1.49 18.83 -6.42
CA ASN A 163 0.10 18.67 -5.98
C ASN A 163 -0.10 18.86 -4.47
N ARG A 164 0.78 19.62 -3.82
CA ARG A 164 0.70 20.03 -2.40
C ARG A 164 0.89 18.91 -1.36
N VAL A 165 1.44 17.76 -1.77
CA VAL A 165 1.93 16.72 -0.85
C VAL A 165 3.41 17.02 -0.57
N SER A 166 3.69 17.87 0.42
CA SER A 166 5.03 18.43 0.66
C SER A 166 6.10 17.38 0.99
N GLU A 167 5.70 16.28 1.64
CA GLU A 167 6.59 15.18 2.00
C GLU A 167 6.89 14.25 0.81
N GLY A 168 6.06 14.27 -0.23
CA GLY A 168 6.20 13.41 -1.40
C GLY A 168 6.25 11.93 -1.03
N ILE A 169 7.17 11.15 -1.62
CA ILE A 169 7.29 9.71 -1.33
C ILE A 169 7.88 9.45 0.07
N ALA A 170 8.42 10.47 0.74
CA ALA A 170 8.98 10.29 2.07
C ALA A 170 7.92 10.00 3.15
N SER A 171 6.63 10.27 2.90
CA SER A 171 5.57 10.02 3.89
C SER A 171 5.21 8.54 4.05
N TYR A 172 5.71 7.63 3.21
CA TYR A 172 5.58 6.18 3.42
C TYR A 172 6.04 5.70 4.81
N GLY A 173 6.91 6.46 5.49
CA GLY A 173 7.35 6.16 6.85
C GLY A 173 6.38 6.60 7.97
N GLY A 174 5.49 7.57 7.70
CA GLY A 174 4.58 8.14 8.70
C GLY A 174 3.41 7.25 9.07
N VAL A 175 3.15 6.19 8.30
CA VAL A 175 2.09 5.21 8.61
C VAL A 175 2.34 4.51 9.94
N VAL A 176 3.59 4.23 10.30
CA VAL A 176 3.93 3.61 11.60
C VAL A 176 3.56 4.55 12.74
N ASP A 177 3.84 5.84 12.60
CA ASP A 177 3.47 6.86 13.60
C ASP A 177 1.95 6.99 13.73
N LEU A 178 1.21 6.97 12.61
CA LEU A 178 -0.25 6.99 12.61
C LEU A 178 -0.86 5.75 13.27
N VAL A 179 -0.29 4.56 13.01
CA VAL A 179 -0.73 3.31 13.66
C VAL A 179 -0.40 3.31 15.16
N LEU A 180 0.71 3.88 15.59
CA LEU A 180 1.04 3.99 17.02
C LEU A 180 0.17 5.02 17.75
N GLY A 181 -0.26 6.07 17.03
CA GLY A 181 -1.07 7.16 17.59
C GLY A 181 -2.56 6.85 17.74
N ILE A 182 -3.07 5.75 17.18
CA ILE A 182 -4.49 5.40 17.29
C ILE A 182 -4.80 4.59 18.57
N GLU A 183 -5.78 5.02 19.34
CA GLU A 183 -6.36 4.21 20.41
C GLU A 183 -7.44 3.28 19.82
N PHE A 184 -7.23 1.97 19.88
CA PHE A 184 -8.25 0.98 19.55
C PHE A 184 -9.28 0.87 20.68
N GLY A 185 -10.42 1.54 20.53
CA GLY A 185 -11.63 1.29 21.33
C GLY A 185 -11.58 1.84 22.77
N ARG A 186 -12.33 2.91 22.98
CA ARG A 186 -13.16 3.05 24.18
C ARG A 186 -14.61 2.81 23.79
#